data_AF-A0A1B7W2Z2-F1
#
_entry.id   AF-A0A1B7W2Z2-F1
#
_cell.length_a   1.000
_cell.length_b   1.000
_cell.length_c   1.000
_cell.angle_alpha   90.00
_cell.angle_beta   90.00
_cell.angle_gamma   90.00
#
_symmetry.space_group_name_H-M   'P 1'
#
loop_
_entity.id
_entity.type
_entity.pdbx_description
1 polymer ?
#
loop_
_entity_poly.entity_id
_entity_poly.type
_entity_poly.pdbx_seq_one_letter_code
_entity_poly.pdbx_strand_id
1 'polypeptide(L)'
;RNLCNLEYGNGEYEVWIIDDNSTDNTPQLLAELQQEYQQLNVFRRSPQASGGKSGALNQVLPLIKGDIIAVFDADAQVTPDLLFQVVPLFEKDRVGAVQIRKAIANAPENFWTKGQMAEMLLD
;
A
#
# COMPACT_ATOMS: atom_id res chain seq x y z
N ARG A 1 0.64 -5.41 8.21
CA ARG A 1 0.79 -4.92 9.60
C ARG A 1 1.03 -3.40 9.65
N ASN A 2 2.09 -2.83 9.04
CA ASN A 2 2.36 -1.38 9.07
C ASN A 2 1.14 -0.53 8.60
N LEU A 3 0.55 -0.86 7.44
CA LEU A 3 -0.65 -0.17 6.93
C LEU A 3 -1.91 -0.35 7.78
N CYS A 4 -2.00 -1.37 8.64
CA CYS A 4 -3.16 -1.56 9.52
C CYS A 4 -3.04 -0.81 10.85
N ASN A 5 -1.90 -0.15 11.09
CA ASN A 5 -1.59 0.59 12.32
C ASN A 5 -1.34 2.08 12.03
N LEU A 6 -1.94 2.61 10.96
CA LEU A 6 -1.88 4.05 10.67
C LEU A 6 -2.75 4.80 11.68
N GLU A 7 -2.22 5.93 12.14
CA GLU A 7 -2.89 6.88 13.00
C GLU A 7 -3.77 7.76 12.11
N TYR A 8 -5.05 7.42 11.97
CA TYR A 8 -6.00 8.23 11.20
C TYR A 8 -7.45 7.91 11.59
N GLY A 9 -8.23 8.95 11.93
CA GLY A 9 -9.68 8.89 12.09
C GLY A 9 -10.21 7.71 12.92
N ASN A 10 -9.59 7.37 14.06
CA ASN A 10 -9.97 6.18 14.86
C ASN A 10 -10.02 4.85 14.06
N GLY A 11 -9.27 4.73 12.96
CA GLY A 11 -9.31 3.58 12.06
C GLY A 11 -10.34 3.67 10.93
N GLU A 12 -10.83 4.87 10.59
CA GLU A 12 -11.74 5.14 9.47
C GLU A 12 -11.02 5.05 8.11
N TYR A 13 -10.44 3.88 7.82
CA TYR A 13 -9.88 3.54 6.51
C TYR A 13 -9.93 2.02 6.32
N GLU A 14 -9.88 1.59 5.07
CA GLU A 14 -9.79 0.18 4.70
C GLU A 14 -8.42 -0.15 4.12
N VAL A 15 -7.94 -1.36 4.38
CA VAL A 15 -6.69 -1.88 3.80
C VAL A 15 -7.07 -3.01 2.86
N TRP A 16 -6.68 -2.91 1.60
CA TRP A 16 -6.89 -3.96 0.61
C TRP A 16 -5.56 -4.58 0.20
N ILE A 17 -5.45 -5.90 0.36
CA ILE A 17 -4.36 -6.70 -0.19
C ILE A 17 -4.90 -7.53 -1.34
N ILE A 18 -4.30 -7.37 -2.51
CA ILE A 18 -4.65 -8.11 -3.72
C ILE A 18 -3.59 -9.19 -3.92
N ASP A 19 -3.93 -10.42 -3.56
CA ASP A 19 -3.07 -11.59 -3.73
C ASP A 19 -3.20 -12.09 -5.17
N ASP A 20 -2.18 -11.83 -6.00
CA ASP A 20 -2.13 -12.22 -7.41
C ASP A 20 -1.75 -13.69 -7.62
N ASN A 21 -2.47 -14.57 -6.93
CA ASN A 21 -2.28 -16.01 -6.94
C ASN A 21 -0.88 -16.46 -6.43
N SER A 22 -0.43 -15.91 -5.31
CA SER A 22 0.77 -16.39 -4.63
C SER A 22 0.68 -17.89 -4.32
N THR A 23 1.78 -18.61 -4.55
CA THR A 23 1.89 -20.07 -4.38
C THR A 23 2.64 -20.48 -3.11
N ASP A 24 3.11 -19.51 -2.34
CA ASP A 24 3.78 -19.71 -1.06
C ASP A 24 2.76 -19.60 0.10
N ASN A 25 3.25 -19.32 1.31
CA ASN A 25 2.42 -19.20 2.51
C ASN A 25 1.66 -17.87 2.63
N THR A 26 1.73 -17.00 1.62
CA THR A 26 1.04 -15.70 1.62
C THR A 26 -0.46 -15.79 1.93
N PRO A 27 -1.28 -16.61 1.25
CA PRO A 27 -2.72 -16.67 1.52
C PRO A 27 -3.05 -17.13 2.95
N GLN A 28 -2.28 -18.06 3.53
CA GLN A 28 -2.48 -18.51 4.91
C GLN A 28 -2.20 -17.37 5.90
N LEU A 29 -1.08 -16.66 5.72
CA LEU A 29 -0.73 -15.52 6.55
C LEU A 29 -1.75 -14.38 6.44
N LEU A 30 -2.26 -14.11 5.23
CA LEU A 30 -3.29 -13.11 5.01
C LEU A 30 -4.59 -13.49 5.72
N ALA A 31 -5.00 -14.75 5.69
CA ALA A 31 -6.19 -15.22 6.40
C ALA A 31 -6.05 -15.05 7.93
N GLU A 32 -4.88 -15.32 8.50
CA GLU A 32 -4.59 -15.07 9.92
C GLU A 32 -4.66 -13.58 10.25
N LEU A 33 -4.06 -12.73 9.42
CA LEU A 33 -4.07 -11.28 9.59
C LEU A 33 -5.47 -10.68 9.50
N GLN A 34 -6.37 -11.25 8.68
CA GLN A 34 -7.77 -10.81 8.63
C GLN A 34 -8.53 -11.07 9.94
N GLN A 35 -8.11 -12.06 10.73
CA GLN A 35 -8.68 -12.26 12.08
C GLN A 35 -8.19 -11.20 13.08
N GLU A 36 -6.97 -10.68 12.87
CA GLU A 36 -6.35 -9.67 13.73
C GLU A 36 -6.80 -8.25 13.39
N TYR A 37 -6.95 -7.93 12.10
CA TYR A 37 -7.27 -6.57 11.62
C TYR A 37 -8.61 -6.54 10.91
N GLN A 38 -9.64 -6.01 11.57
CA GLN A 38 -10.99 -5.92 11.03
C GLN A 38 -11.09 -5.08 9.75
N GLN A 39 -10.22 -4.08 9.58
CA GLN A 39 -10.19 -3.24 8.37
C GLN A 39 -9.42 -3.87 7.19
N LEU A 40 -8.83 -5.06 7.35
CA LEU A 40 -8.07 -5.75 6.31
C LEU A 40 -8.99 -6.60 5.43
N ASN A 41 -9.08 -6.20 4.16
CA ASN A 41 -9.73 -6.94 3.10
C ASN A 41 -8.68 -7.62 2.22
N VAL A 42 -8.91 -8.89 1.89
CA VAL A 42 -8.02 -9.68 1.02
C VAL A 42 -8.82 -10.14 -0.20
N PHE A 43 -8.30 -9.84 -1.38
CA PHE A 43 -8.85 -10.32 -2.64
C PHE A 43 -7.83 -11.21 -3.32
N ARG A 44 -8.12 -12.51 -3.41
CA ARG A 44 -7.25 -13.46 -4.13
C ARG A 44 -7.71 -13.61 -5.57
N ARG A 45 -6.80 -13.36 -6.51
CA ARG A 45 -7.04 -13.47 -7.95
C ARG A 45 -6.97 -14.92 -8.40
N SER A 46 -7.71 -15.22 -9.47
CA SER A 46 -7.67 -16.53 -10.12
C SER A 46 -6.28 -16.79 -10.73
N PRO A 47 -5.81 -18.05 -10.80
CA PRO A 47 -4.58 -18.40 -11.52
C PRO A 47 -4.59 -18.05 -13.01
N GLN A 48 -5.77 -17.81 -13.59
CA GLN A 48 -5.96 -17.42 -14.98
C GLN A 48 -6.09 -15.90 -15.15
N ALA A 49 -5.99 -15.13 -14.06
CA ALA A 49 -6.04 -13.68 -14.12
C ALA A 49 -4.84 -13.11 -14.91
N SER A 50 -5.06 -11.99 -15.60
CA SER A 50 -4.05 -11.34 -16.44
C SER A 50 -3.98 -9.83 -16.13
N GLY A 51 -3.04 -9.12 -16.76
CA GLY A 51 -2.89 -7.67 -16.61
C GLY A 51 -2.04 -7.22 -15.41
N GLY A 52 -1.42 -8.15 -14.66
CA GLY A 52 -0.50 -7.82 -13.57
C GLY A 52 -1.08 -6.82 -12.56
N LYS A 53 -0.28 -5.84 -12.14
CA LYS A 53 -0.67 -4.82 -11.14
C LYS A 53 -1.91 -4.02 -11.54
N SER A 54 -2.02 -3.56 -12.78
CA SER A 54 -3.18 -2.78 -13.22
C SER A 54 -4.44 -3.64 -13.27
N GLY A 55 -4.34 -4.88 -13.74
CA GLY A 55 -5.43 -5.86 -13.70
C GLY A 55 -5.89 -6.17 -12.28
N ALA A 56 -4.96 -6.30 -11.34
CA ALA A 56 -5.25 -6.49 -9.92
C ALA A 56 -6.03 -5.31 -9.33
N LEU A 57 -5.50 -4.08 -9.49
CA LEU A 57 -6.13 -2.87 -8.98
C LEU A 57 -7.54 -2.67 -9.57
N ASN A 58 -7.70 -2.89 -10.88
CA ASN A 58 -9.01 -2.73 -11.56
C ASN A 58 -10.08 -3.71 -11.06
N GLN A 59 -9.70 -4.89 -10.56
CA GLN A 59 -10.67 -5.86 -10.03
C GLN A 59 -11.22 -5.45 -8.66
N VAL A 60 -10.39 -4.76 -7.86
CA VAL A 60 -10.77 -4.37 -6.49
C VAL A 60 -11.32 -2.95 -6.44
N LEU A 61 -10.96 -2.09 -7.39
CA LEU A 61 -11.44 -0.71 -7.46
C LEU A 61 -12.96 -0.54 -7.26
N PRO A 62 -13.85 -1.38 -7.85
CA PRO A 62 -15.30 -1.26 -7.64
C PRO A 62 -15.78 -1.68 -6.25
N LEU A 63 -14.94 -2.34 -5.45
CA LEU A 63 -15.25 -2.83 -4.09
C LEU A 63 -14.84 -1.84 -3.00
N ILE A 64 -13.93 -0.92 -3.33
CA ILE A 64 -13.41 0.12 -2.45
C ILE A 64 -14.49 1.19 -2.22
N LYS A 65 -14.61 1.64 -0.98
CA LYS A 65 -15.58 2.65 -0.52
C LYS A 65 -14.93 3.99 -0.20
N GLY A 66 -13.62 4.02 0.00
CA GLY A 66 -12.90 5.25 0.31
C GLY A 66 -12.90 6.27 -0.84
N ASP A 67 -13.01 7.56 -0.50
CA ASP A 67 -12.96 8.67 -1.46
C ASP A 67 -11.55 8.91 -2.02
N ILE A 68 -10.53 8.50 -1.27
CA ILE A 68 -9.11 8.62 -1.63
C ILE A 68 -8.51 7.22 -1.67
N ILE A 69 -7.80 6.91 -2.76
CA ILE A 69 -7.13 5.63 -2.95
C ILE A 69 -5.63 5.83 -2.85
N ALA A 70 -5.03 5.22 -1.84
CA ALA A 70 -3.58 5.13 -1.70
C ALA A 70 -3.11 3.77 -2.23
N VAL A 71 -2.18 3.79 -3.19
CA VAL A 71 -1.61 2.56 -3.78
C VAL A 71 -0.19 2.39 -3.30
N PHE A 72 0.09 1.24 -2.69
CA PHE A 72 1.41 0.85 -2.19
C PHE A 72 1.88 -0.44 -2.86
N ASP A 73 3.20 -0.60 -2.97
CA ASP A 73 3.80 -1.91 -3.24
C ASP A 73 3.75 -2.77 -1.96
N ALA A 74 3.81 -4.10 -2.11
CA ALA A 74 3.61 -5.04 -1.00
C ALA A 74 4.71 -4.96 0.08
N ASP A 75 5.85 -4.37 -0.24
CA ASP A 75 7.02 -4.17 0.62
C ASP A 75 7.16 -2.72 1.13
N ALA A 76 6.19 -1.85 0.81
CA ALA A 76 6.21 -0.47 1.25
C ALA A 76 6.10 -0.35 2.77
N GLN A 77 6.88 0.58 3.33
CA GLN A 77 6.78 0.99 4.73
C GLN A 77 6.49 2.47 4.78
N VAL A 78 5.57 2.86 5.65
CA VAL A 78 5.15 4.25 5.83
C VAL A 78 5.15 4.63 7.30
N THR A 79 5.22 5.93 7.57
CA THR A 79 5.07 6.45 8.93
C THR A 79 3.61 6.32 9.38
N PRO A 80 3.34 6.10 10.69
CA PRO A 80 1.97 5.94 11.18
C PRO A 80 1.07 7.13 10.86
N ASP A 81 1.62 8.33 10.81
CA ASP A 81 0.93 9.61 10.58
C ASP A 81 0.76 9.96 9.09
N LEU A 82 1.11 9.05 8.16
CA LEU A 82 1.10 9.33 6.72
C LEU A 82 -0.23 9.93 6.24
N LEU A 83 -1.36 9.35 6.64
CA LEU A 83 -2.67 9.79 6.18
C LEU A 83 -3.00 11.20 6.70
N PHE A 84 -2.58 11.56 7.92
CA PHE A 84 -2.72 12.93 8.42
C PHE A 84 -1.92 13.95 7.60
N GLN A 85 -0.78 13.56 7.04
CA GLN A 85 0.01 14.44 6.20
C GLN A 85 -0.55 14.56 4.77
N VAL A 86 -1.09 13.47 4.22
CA VAL A 86 -1.43 13.39 2.80
C VAL A 86 -2.89 13.77 2.52
N VAL A 87 -3.85 13.32 3.33
CA VAL A 87 -5.28 13.55 3.08
C VAL A 87 -5.64 15.04 2.99
N PRO A 88 -5.15 15.93 3.89
CA PRO A 88 -5.45 17.36 3.80
C PRO A 88 -4.97 18.05 2.51
N LEU A 89 -4.04 17.44 1.76
CA LEU A 89 -3.58 17.99 0.49
C LEU A 89 -4.69 17.99 -0.58
N PHE A 90 -5.68 17.10 -0.45
CA PHE A 90 -6.83 17.01 -1.35
C PHE A 90 -7.92 18.05 -1.05
N GLU A 91 -7.87 18.77 0.08
CA GLU A 91 -8.79 19.87 0.39
C GLU A 91 -8.58 21.08 -0.53
N LYS A 92 -7.46 21.13 -1.26
CA LYS A 92 -7.18 22.19 -2.23
C LYS A 92 -7.94 21.91 -3.52
N ASP A 93 -8.73 22.88 -3.99
CA ASP A 93 -9.69 22.82 -5.13
C ASP A 93 -9.20 22.23 -6.46
N ARG A 94 -7.91 21.85 -6.60
CA ARG A 94 -7.31 21.39 -7.86
C ARG A 94 -6.38 20.18 -7.73
N VAL A 95 -6.34 19.51 -6.58
CA VAL A 95 -5.46 18.34 -6.38
C VAL A 95 -6.21 17.05 -6.71
N GLY A 96 -5.90 16.46 -7.87
CA GLY A 96 -6.47 15.16 -8.29
C GLY A 96 -5.62 13.94 -7.91
N ALA A 97 -4.32 14.13 -7.64
CA ALA A 97 -3.40 13.09 -7.23
C ALA A 97 -2.24 13.67 -6.42
N VAL A 98 -1.70 12.88 -5.49
CA VAL A 98 -0.49 13.20 -4.72
C VAL A 98 0.48 12.05 -4.88
N GLN A 99 1.74 12.37 -5.19
CA GLN A 99 2.83 11.40 -5.18
C GLN A 99 3.73 11.67 -3.98
N ILE A 100 3.88 10.66 -3.13
CA ILE A 100 4.79 10.71 -1.98
C ILE A 100 6.20 10.35 -2.46
N ARG A 101 7.20 11.03 -1.90
CA ARG A 101 8.60 10.69 -2.16
C ARG A 101 8.91 9.29 -1.63
N LYS A 102 9.42 8.42 -2.49
CA LYS A 102 9.96 7.12 -2.09
C LYS A 102 11.35 7.30 -1.49
N ALA A 103 11.68 6.53 -0.47
CA ALA A 103 13.00 6.51 0.14
C ALA A 103 13.47 5.06 0.34
N ILE A 104 14.78 4.83 0.24
CA ILE A 104 15.38 3.51 0.48
C ILE A 104 15.41 3.23 1.98
N ALA A 105 14.64 2.25 2.44
CA ALA A 105 14.53 1.90 3.86
C ALA A 105 15.84 1.32 4.42
N ASN A 106 16.61 0.60 3.60
CA ASN A 106 17.83 -0.10 4.01
C ASN A 106 19.12 0.59 3.54
N ALA A 107 19.06 1.90 3.27
CA ALA A 107 20.21 2.66 2.79
C ALA A 107 21.45 2.54 3.68
N PRO A 108 21.36 2.44 5.02
CA PRO A 108 22.57 2.32 5.85
C PRO A 108 23.29 0.96 5.75
N GLU A 109 22.66 -0.09 5.24
CA GLU A 109 23.17 -1.47 5.36
C GLU A 109 24.50 -1.71 4.65
N ASN A 110 24.68 -1.22 3.43
CA ASN A 110 25.90 -1.46 2.66
C ASN A 110 26.13 -0.40 1.57
N PHE A 111 27.27 -0.52 0.87
CA PHE A 111 27.65 0.40 -0.19
C PHE A 111 26.61 0.50 -1.33
N TRP A 112 26.00 -0.63 -1.72
CA TRP A 112 25.02 -0.67 -2.81
C TRP A 112 23.72 0.01 -2.44
N THR A 113 23.20 -0.22 -1.23
CA THR A 113 21.95 0.42 -0.77
C THR A 113 22.13 1.91 -0.52
N LYS A 114 23.34 2.35 -0.12
CA LYS A 114 23.72 3.78 -0.12
C LYS A 114 23.76 4.38 -1.52
N GLY A 115 24.33 3.65 -2.48
CA GLY A 115 24.35 4.05 -3.88
C GLY A 115 22.94 4.23 -4.46
N GLN A 116 22.03 3.30 -4.14
CA GLN A 116 20.63 3.39 -4.54
C GLN A 116 19.92 4.61 -3.93
N MET A 117 20.19 4.93 -2.66
CA MET A 117 19.68 6.16 -2.05
C MET A 117 20.20 7.42 -2.75
N ALA A 118 21.47 7.44 -3.15
CA ALA A 118 22.07 8.56 -3.88
C ALA A 118 21.43 8.75 -5.27
N GLU A 119 21.10 7.66 -5.96
CA GLU A 119 20.35 7.71 -7.23
C GLU A 119 18.95 8.29 -7.03
N MET A 120 18.19 7.80 -6.04
CA MET A 120 16.85 8.32 -5.72
C MET A 120 16.82 9.76 -5.14
N LEU A 121 17.97 10.35 -4.82
CA LEU A 121 18.07 11.78 -4.46
C LEU A 121 18.12 12.68 -5.69
N LEU A 122 18.37 12.12 -6.87
CA LEU A 122 18.53 12.85 -8.14
C LEU A 122 17.30 12.73 -9.05
N ASP A 123 16.34 11.87 -8.69
CA ASP A 123 15.00 11.75 -9.29
C ASP A 123 14.00 12.77 -8.73
#